data_AF-A0A2A6JUJ6-F1
#
_entry.id   AF-A0A2A6JUJ6-F1
#
_cell.length_a   1.000
_cell.length_b   1.000
_cell.length_c   1.000
_cell.angle_alpha   90.00
_cell.angle_beta   90.00
_cell.angle_gamma   90.00
#
_symmetry.space_group_name_H-M   'P 1'
#
loop_
_entity.id
_entity.type
_entity.pdbx_description
1 polymer ?
#
loop_
_entity_poly.entity_id
_entity_poly.type
_entity_poly.pdbx_seq_one_letter_code
_entity_poly.pdbx_strand_id
1 'polypeptide(L)'
;MSNGHGGKREGAGRKAGAATRMNEEARAKAAEGGLMPLDYMLSVLRDEEQPAAARMDAAKAAAPYVHAKLASVEHSGKDGGPMVLEIVRFADSST
;
A
#
# COMPACT_ATOMS: atom_id res chain seq x y z
N MET A 1 -31.12 -20.07 -21.01
CA MET A 1 -30.57 -18.72 -21.18
C MET A 1 -29.62 -18.46 -20.03
N SER A 2 -28.36 -18.13 -20.28
CA SER A 2 -27.37 -17.92 -19.22
C SER A 2 -27.59 -16.55 -18.57
N ASN A 3 -28.08 -16.52 -17.33
CA ASN A 3 -28.25 -15.28 -16.58
C ASN A 3 -26.87 -14.65 -16.30
N GLY A 4 -26.61 -13.50 -16.92
CA GLY A 4 -25.32 -12.79 -16.94
C GLY A 4 -24.90 -12.21 -15.58
N HIS A 5 -24.47 -13.08 -14.66
CA HIS A 5 -24.11 -12.67 -13.30
C HIS A 5 -22.65 -12.21 -13.12
N GLY A 6 -21.78 -12.27 -14.14
CA GLY A 6 -20.38 -11.84 -14.04
C GLY A 6 -19.98 -10.92 -15.18
N GLY A 7 -19.85 -9.62 -14.90
CA GLY A 7 -19.40 -8.61 -15.86
C GLY A 7 -19.25 -7.25 -15.20
N LYS A 8 -18.40 -6.37 -15.76
CA LYS A 8 -18.24 -4.98 -15.32
C LYS A 8 -19.62 -4.31 -15.34
N ARG A 9 -20.09 -3.84 -14.19
CA ARG A 9 -21.29 -3.01 -14.06
C ARG A 9 -20.87 -1.57 -13.79
N GLU A 10 -21.64 -0.60 -14.26
CA GLU A 10 -21.41 0.80 -13.88
C GLU A 10 -21.45 0.93 -12.36
N GLY A 11 -20.39 1.51 -11.78
CA GLY A 11 -20.22 1.65 -10.32
C GLY A 11 -19.78 0.39 -9.57
N ALA A 12 -19.54 -0.74 -10.24
CA ALA A 12 -18.98 -1.94 -9.60
C ALA A 12 -17.44 -1.84 -9.47
N GLY A 13 -16.91 -2.26 -8.33
CA GLY A 13 -15.48 -2.31 -8.03
C GLY A 13 -15.09 -1.50 -6.79
N ARG A 14 -13.80 -1.52 -6.45
CA ARG A 14 -13.26 -0.69 -5.37
C ARG A 14 -13.40 0.77 -5.77
N LYS A 15 -14.01 1.60 -4.91
CA LYS A 15 -14.04 3.06 -5.10
C LYS A 15 -12.60 3.55 -5.31
N ALA A 16 -12.36 4.19 -6.44
CA ALA A 16 -11.02 4.63 -6.81
C ALA A 16 -10.46 5.58 -5.73
N GLY A 17 -9.22 5.33 -5.32
CA GLY A 17 -8.43 6.31 -4.57
C GLY A 17 -8.65 6.41 -3.05
N ALA A 18 -9.58 5.69 -2.42
CA ALA A 18 -9.83 5.88 -0.97
C ALA A 18 -8.59 5.56 -0.08
N ALA A 19 -7.93 4.42 -0.30
CA ALA A 19 -6.69 4.09 0.41
C ALA A 19 -5.46 4.83 -0.15
N THR A 20 -5.51 5.20 -1.43
CA THR A 20 -4.46 6.02 -2.07
C THR A 20 -4.42 7.41 -1.44
N ARG A 21 -5.58 8.00 -1.14
CA ARG A 21 -5.72 9.32 -0.52
C ARG A 21 -5.12 9.39 0.88
N MET A 22 -5.36 8.39 1.74
CA MET A 22 -4.71 8.32 3.06
C MET A 22 -3.18 8.24 2.95
N ASN A 23 -2.67 7.50 1.97
CA ASN A 23 -1.23 7.42 1.71
C ASN A 23 -0.68 8.74 1.13
N GLU A 24 -1.43 9.42 0.29
CA GLU A 24 -1.08 10.73 -0.27
C GLU A 24 -1.06 11.81 0.80
N GLU A 25 -2.05 11.85 1.70
CA GLU A 25 -2.11 12.79 2.82
C GLU A 25 -0.93 12.59 3.79
N ALA A 26 -0.60 11.33 4.13
CA ALA A 26 0.55 11.02 4.98
C ALA A 26 1.87 11.44 4.31
N ARG A 27 2.00 11.24 3.00
CA ARG A 27 3.15 11.71 2.22
C ARG A 27 3.22 13.24 2.14
N ALA A 28 2.09 13.90 1.95
CA ALA A 28 2.01 15.36 1.90
C ALA A 28 2.41 15.98 3.25
N LYS A 29 1.88 15.47 4.36
CA LYS A 29 2.26 15.90 5.71
C LYS A 29 3.75 15.68 6.01
N ALA A 30 4.32 14.55 5.55
CA ALA A 30 5.75 14.31 5.68
C ALA A 30 6.59 15.27 4.81
N ALA A 31 6.09 15.62 3.62
CA ALA A 31 6.75 16.55 2.70
C ALA A 31 6.69 18.00 3.18
N GLU A 32 5.62 18.42 3.85
CA GLU A 32 5.49 19.73 4.49
C GLU A 32 6.59 19.96 5.55
N GLY A 33 7.06 18.89 6.20
CA GLY A 33 8.17 18.91 7.15
C GLY A 33 9.55 19.15 6.53
N GLY A 34 9.65 19.28 5.21
CA GLY A 34 10.87 19.63 4.48
C GLY A 34 11.90 18.51 4.30
N LEU A 35 11.81 17.43 5.08
CA LEU A 35 12.67 16.25 4.95
C LEU A 35 11.85 14.97 5.01
N MET A 36 11.83 14.21 3.92
CA MET A 36 11.13 12.94 3.91
C MET A 36 11.92 11.89 4.71
N PRO A 37 11.24 10.91 5.34
CA PRO A 37 11.92 9.83 6.05
C PRO A 37 12.95 9.08 5.18
N LEU A 38 12.64 8.88 3.90
CA LEU A 38 13.57 8.25 2.96
C LEU A 38 14.81 9.12 2.73
N ASP A 39 14.64 10.43 2.58
CA ASP A 39 15.75 11.37 2.36
C ASP A 39 16.70 11.40 3.56
N TYR A 40 16.15 11.37 4.78
CA TYR A 40 16.95 11.27 6.00
C TYR A 40 17.74 9.96 6.09
N MET A 41 17.11 8.81 5.79
CA MET A 41 17.83 7.54 5.78
C MET A 41 18.97 7.55 4.73
N LEU A 42 18.74 8.14 3.56
CA LEU A 42 19.76 8.29 2.53
C LEU A 42 20.88 9.26 2.94
N SER A 43 20.58 10.33 3.70
CA SER A 43 21.62 11.24 4.18
C SER A 43 22.53 10.56 5.20
N VAL A 44 21.96 9.80 6.16
CA VAL A 44 22.74 9.02 7.15
C VAL A 44 23.57 7.93 6.48
N LEU A 45 23.04 7.26 5.45
CA LEU A 45 23.76 6.22 4.71
C LEU A 45 24.98 6.76 3.95
N ARG A 46 24.89 7.99 3.43
CA ARG A 46 25.94 8.62 2.61
C ARG A 46 26.99 9.36 3.43
N ASP A 47 26.69 9.68 4.69
CA ASP A 47 27.60 10.36 5.59
C ASP A 47 28.68 9.38 6.11
N GLU A 48 29.94 9.64 5.77
CA GLU A 48 31.08 8.81 6.17
C GLU A 48 31.50 9.04 7.63
N GLU A 49 31.08 10.14 8.24
CA GLU A 49 31.36 10.45 9.64
C GLU A 49 30.43 9.68 10.60
N GLN A 50 29.32 9.14 10.08
CA GLN A 50 28.39 8.36 10.88
C GLN A 50 28.96 6.98 11.24
N PRO A 51 28.66 6.46 12.44
CA PRO A 51 29.04 5.10 12.82
C PRO A 51 28.54 4.08 11.81
N ALA A 52 29.37 3.09 11.48
CA ALA A 52 29.03 2.05 10.51
C ALA A 52 27.70 1.33 10.82
N ALA A 53 27.37 1.16 12.11
CA ALA A 53 26.10 0.60 12.56
C ALA A 53 24.90 1.46 12.13
N ALA A 54 24.96 2.78 12.34
CA ALA A 54 23.89 3.70 11.96
C ALA A 54 23.67 3.69 10.43
N ARG A 55 24.75 3.67 9.65
CA ARG A 55 24.66 3.56 8.18
C ARG A 55 24.04 2.23 7.74
N MET A 56 24.41 1.13 8.39
CA MET A 56 23.86 -0.20 8.09
C MET A 56 22.37 -0.28 8.40
N ASP A 57 21.93 0.32 9.50
CA ASP A 57 20.51 0.34 9.88
C ASP A 57 19.70 1.23 8.94
N ALA A 58 20.23 2.39 8.54
CA ALA A 58 19.64 3.24 7.50
C ALA A 58 19.52 2.50 6.16
N ALA A 59 20.54 1.75 5.75
CA ALA A 59 20.51 0.94 4.53
C ALA A 59 19.39 -0.11 4.56
N LYS A 60 19.28 -0.87 5.66
CA LYS A 60 18.24 -1.90 5.82
C LYS A 60 16.84 -1.31 5.75
N ALA A 61 16.64 -0.16 6.40
CA ALA A 61 15.34 0.50 6.44
C ALA A 61 14.96 1.13 5.08
N ALA A 62 15.94 1.65 4.33
CA ALA A 62 15.71 2.21 3.00
C ALA A 62 15.55 1.16 1.89
N ALA A 63 16.16 -0.03 2.03
CA ALA A 63 16.22 -1.06 1.00
C ALA A 63 14.85 -1.43 0.37
N PRO A 64 13.74 -1.61 1.12
CA PRO A 64 12.44 -1.96 0.54
C PRO A 64 11.85 -0.91 -0.39
N TYR A 65 12.27 0.35 -0.25
CA TYR A 65 11.76 1.48 -1.04
C TYR A 65 12.60 1.73 -2.30
N VAL A 66 13.85 1.25 -2.32
CA VAL A 66 14.78 1.42 -3.46
C VAL A 66 14.92 0.12 -4.26
N HIS A 67 14.76 -1.03 -3.61
CA HIS A 67 14.88 -2.36 -4.20
C HIS A 67 13.55 -3.09 -4.06
N ALA A 68 12.87 -3.30 -5.19
CA ALA A 68 11.61 -4.02 -5.23
C ALA A 68 11.78 -5.42 -4.63
N LYS A 69 11.02 -5.72 -3.58
CA LYS A 69 10.94 -7.07 -3.01
C LYS A 69 9.82 -7.84 -3.70
N LEU A 70 10.09 -9.08 -4.10
CA LEU A 70 9.05 -9.99 -4.58
C LEU A 70 7.96 -10.14 -3.51
N ALA A 71 6.70 -9.92 -3.89
CA ALA A 71 5.57 -10.11 -3.00
C ALA A 71 5.46 -11.60 -2.66
N SER A 72 5.51 -11.92 -1.37
CA SER A 72 5.41 -13.30 -0.86
C SER A 72 3.96 -13.74 -0.57
N VAL A 73 2.97 -12.92 -0.92
CA VAL A 73 1.57 -13.18 -0.56
C VAL A 73 0.88 -13.88 -1.72
N GLU A 74 0.58 -15.15 -1.53
CA GLU A 74 -0.41 -15.86 -2.35
C GLU A 74 -1.81 -15.54 -1.82
N HIS A 75 -2.65 -14.95 -2.68
CA HIS A 75 -4.04 -14.68 -2.33
C HIS A 75 -4.92 -15.90 -2.64
N SER A 76 -5.13 -16.77 -1.65
CA SER A 76 -6.05 -17.92 -1.72
C SER A 76 -7.28 -17.71 -0.85
N GLY A 77 -8.38 -18.39 -1.18
CA GLY A 77 -9.55 -18.51 -0.32
C GLY A 77 -9.35 -19.49 0.83
N LYS A 78 -10.42 -19.76 1.58
CA LYS A 78 -10.41 -20.71 2.70
C LYS A 78 -9.87 -22.08 2.25
N ASP A 79 -8.93 -22.63 3.02
CA ASP A 79 -8.27 -23.92 2.78
C ASP A 79 -7.55 -24.03 1.42
N GLY A 80 -7.04 -22.92 0.89
CA GLY A 80 -6.37 -22.89 -0.42
C GLY A 80 -7.35 -22.90 -1.61
N GLY A 81 -8.65 -22.86 -1.32
CA GLY A 81 -9.70 -22.80 -2.33
C GLY A 81 -9.80 -21.43 -3.03
N PRO A 82 -10.76 -21.27 -3.95
CA PRO A 82 -11.00 -19.99 -4.60
C PRO A 82 -11.44 -18.91 -3.58
N MET A 83 -10.99 -17.66 -3.78
CA MET A 83 -11.46 -16.54 -2.96
C MET A 83 -12.97 -16.33 -3.15
N VAL A 84 -13.74 -16.47 -2.07
CA VAL A 84 -15.18 -16.20 -2.04
C VAL A 84 -15.39 -14.74 -1.64
N LEU A 85 -15.99 -13.95 -2.54
CA LEU A 85 -16.34 -12.55 -2.29
C LEU A 85 -17.83 -12.44 -2.00
N GLU A 86 -18.20 -12.12 -0.76
CA GLU A 86 -19.57 -11.79 -0.39
C GLU A 86 -19.79 -10.28 -0.49
N ILE A 87 -20.64 -9.85 -1.43
CA ILE A 87 -20.91 -8.42 -1.66
C ILE A 87 -22.19 -8.04 -0.90
N VAL A 88 -22.03 -7.50 0.31
CA VAL A 88 -23.14 -6.92 1.07
C VAL A 88 -23.39 -5.49 0.61
N ARG A 89 -24.58 -5.23 0.05
CA ARG A 89 -25.02 -3.89 -0.33
C ARG A 89 -25.80 -3.28 0.82
N PHE A 90 -25.22 -2.28 1.47
CA PHE A 90 -25.95 -1.41 2.37
C PHE A 90 -26.59 -0.31 1.51
N ALA A 91 -27.90 -0.39 1.28
CA ALA A 91 -28.66 0.74 0.78
C ALA A 91 -28.99 1.66 1.96
N ASP A 92 -28.80 2.97 1.79
CA ASP A 92 -29.17 3.97 2.80
C ASP A 92 -30.66 3.80 3.17
N SER A 93 -30.91 3.50 4.44
CA SER A 93 -32.24 3.61 5.02
C SER A 93 -32.55 5.10 5.20
N SER A 94 -33.14 5.72 4.17
CA SER A 94 -33.82 7.00 4.31
C SER A 94 -35.30 6.78 4.55
N THR A 95 -35.70 6.86 5.82
CA THR A 95 -36.95 7.48 6.28
C THR A 95 -36.68 8.15 7.62
#